data_AF-A0A183E7U5-F1
#
_entry.id   AF-A0A183E7U5-F1
#
_cell.length_a   1.000
_cell.length_b   1.000
_cell.length_c   1.000
_cell.angle_alpha   90.00
_cell.angle_beta   90.00
_cell.angle_gamma   90.00
#
_symmetry.space_group_name_H-M   'P 1'
#
loop_
_entity.id
_entity.type
_entity.pdbx_description
1 polymer ?
#
loop_
_entity_poly.entity_id
_entity_poly.type
_entity_poly.pdbx_seq_one_letter_code
_entity_poly.pdbx_strand_id
1 'polypeptide(L)'
;MKNPPRFIVLENVCGFEKSTAHDLLRDVMIDKSYYVEEYVISPTEIGIPNSRPRYYLLAKLACCCCKSSNTEIMGKWPVNDNTAVYRRKTIGEYLCSEAARDSSLSISSETVKRFANVMHFVTPGSCYSACFTKAYSRFAAGTGPILVLFKNTQEQRLIDRNKIQEQNRASVPAFEEICLEVGKSGDFA
;
A
#
# COMPACT_ATOMS: atom_id res chain seq x y z
N MET A 1 29.84 16.27 -16.70
CA MET A 1 28.76 17.17 -17.15
C MET A 1 29.15 18.59 -16.82
N LYS A 2 28.98 19.54 -17.75
CA LYS A 2 29.35 20.95 -17.50
C LYS A 2 28.44 21.63 -16.47
N ASN A 3 27.16 21.22 -16.40
CA ASN A 3 26.17 21.72 -15.45
C ASN A 3 25.42 20.52 -14.84
N PRO A 4 25.87 19.97 -13.70
CA PRO A 4 25.15 18.88 -13.03
C PRO A 4 23.80 19.36 -12.46
N PRO A 5 22.76 18.50 -12.42
CA PRO A 5 21.47 18.85 -11.84
C PRO A 5 21.61 19.13 -10.34
N ARG A 6 21.03 20.23 -9.86
CA ARG A 6 21.14 20.62 -8.45
C ARG A 6 20.42 19.65 -7.49
N PHE A 7 19.35 19.02 -7.97
CA PHE A 7 18.54 18.08 -7.19
C PHE A 7 18.22 16.86 -8.05
N ILE A 8 18.23 15.68 -7.44
CA ILE A 8 17.81 14.41 -8.05
C ILE A 8 16.89 13.71 -7.06
N VAL A 9 15.77 13.20 -7.55
CA VAL A 9 14.86 12.33 -6.80
C VAL A 9 14.73 11.05 -7.58
N LEU A 10 14.91 9.92 -6.90
CA LEU A 10 14.76 8.59 -7.48
C LEU A 10 13.78 7.79 -6.62
N GLU A 11 12.87 7.07 -7.27
CA GLU A 11 12.00 6.06 -6.65
C GLU A 11 12.38 4.69 -7.21
N ASN A 12 12.33 3.67 -6.37
CA ASN A 12 12.54 2.29 -6.78
C ASN A 12 11.81 1.31 -5.86
N VAL A 13 11.81 0.04 -6.23
CA VAL A 13 11.27 -1.04 -5.39
C VAL A 13 12.17 -1.32 -4.17
N CYS A 14 11.58 -1.84 -3.10
CA CYS A 14 12.35 -2.36 -1.97
C CYS A 14 13.29 -3.48 -2.41
N GLY A 15 14.49 -3.53 -1.81
CA GLY A 15 15.58 -4.40 -2.21
C GLY A 15 16.53 -3.76 -3.21
N PHE A 16 16.15 -2.64 -3.85
CA PHE A 16 17.06 -1.86 -4.69
C PHE A 16 18.29 -1.39 -3.90
N GLU A 17 18.11 -1.02 -2.64
CA GLU A 17 19.18 -0.59 -1.73
C GLU A 17 20.24 -1.66 -1.40
N LYS A 18 20.04 -2.89 -1.88
CA LYS A 18 20.96 -4.02 -1.73
C LYS A 18 21.57 -4.44 -3.07
N SER A 19 21.31 -3.69 -4.13
CA SER A 19 21.71 -4.04 -5.48
C SER A 19 23.01 -3.36 -5.88
N THR A 20 23.78 -4.00 -6.77
CA THR A 20 24.99 -3.39 -7.35
C THR A 20 24.71 -2.09 -8.09
N ALA A 21 23.49 -1.93 -8.65
CA ALA A 21 23.09 -0.70 -9.31
C ALA A 21 22.96 0.48 -8.32
N HIS A 22 22.53 0.19 -7.10
CA HIS A 22 22.48 1.17 -6.02
C HIS A 22 23.89 1.55 -5.55
N ASP A 23 24.79 0.57 -5.37
CA ASP A 23 26.19 0.82 -5.02
C ASP A 23 26.86 1.77 -6.05
N LEU A 24 26.72 1.47 -7.34
CA LEU A 24 27.25 2.29 -8.43
C LEU A 24 26.64 3.70 -8.44
N LEU A 25 25.34 3.82 -8.21
CA LEU A 25 24.66 5.11 -8.11
C LEU A 25 25.26 5.94 -6.97
N ARG A 26 25.44 5.33 -5.80
CA ARG A 26 25.97 5.99 -4.60
C ARG A 26 27.40 6.46 -4.81
N ASP A 27 28.24 5.64 -5.42
CA ASP A 27 29.63 6.00 -5.75
C ASP A 27 29.70 7.22 -6.68
N VAL A 28 28.86 7.25 -7.71
CA VAL A 28 28.77 8.40 -8.64
C VAL A 28 28.27 9.66 -7.93
N MET A 29 27.28 9.53 -7.04
CA MET A 29 26.76 10.67 -6.27
C MET A 29 27.84 11.25 -5.36
N ILE A 30 28.63 10.41 -4.70
CA ILE A 30 29.76 10.82 -3.86
C ILE A 30 30.85 11.52 -4.70
N ASP A 31 31.26 10.92 -5.82
CA ASP A 31 32.24 11.50 -6.76
C ASP A 31 31.80 12.87 -7.27
N LYS A 32 30.49 13.03 -7.53
CA LYS A 32 29.91 14.30 -7.96
C LYS A 32 29.51 15.24 -6.83
N SER A 33 29.91 14.94 -5.58
CA SER A 33 29.68 15.79 -4.41
C SER A 33 28.21 16.08 -4.15
N TYR A 34 27.34 15.08 -4.32
CA TYR A 34 25.96 15.14 -3.86
C TYR A 34 25.86 14.74 -2.37
N TYR A 35 25.08 15.52 -1.61
CA TYR A 35 24.51 15.07 -0.36
C TYR A 35 23.31 14.16 -0.66
N VAL A 36 23.24 13.00 -0.02
CA VAL A 36 22.24 11.96 -0.30
C VAL A 36 21.51 11.58 0.98
N GLU A 37 20.18 11.46 0.88
CA GLU A 37 19.28 10.88 1.87
C GLU A 37 18.46 9.77 1.24
N GLU A 38 18.23 8.70 1.99
CA GLU A 38 17.63 7.47 1.48
C GLU A 38 16.50 7.02 2.41
N TYR A 39 15.42 6.51 1.82
CA TYR A 39 14.20 6.14 2.55
C TYR A 39 13.63 4.83 2.03
N VAL A 40 13.05 4.03 2.93
CA VAL A 40 12.10 2.97 2.57
C VAL A 40 10.81 3.24 3.32
N ILE A 41 9.81 3.75 2.60
CA ILE A 41 8.57 4.27 3.18
C ILE A 41 7.36 3.81 2.37
N SER A 42 6.20 3.75 3.02
CA SER A 42 4.91 3.32 2.49
C SER A 42 3.85 4.40 2.75
N PRO A 43 2.84 4.55 1.87
CA PRO A 43 1.73 5.48 2.07
C PRO A 43 0.96 5.28 3.39
N THR A 44 1.00 4.07 3.94
CA THR A 44 0.38 3.73 5.25
C THR A 44 0.87 4.60 6.40
N GLU A 45 2.13 5.05 6.38
CA GLU A 45 2.69 5.89 7.44
C GLU A 45 2.14 7.32 7.43
N ILE A 46 1.59 7.77 6.29
CA ILE A 46 0.92 9.07 6.15
C ILE A 46 -0.61 8.94 6.08
N GLY A 47 -1.14 7.82 6.60
CA GLY A 47 -2.58 7.60 6.77
C GLY A 47 -3.32 7.18 5.50
N ILE A 48 -2.63 6.87 4.40
CA ILE A 48 -3.24 6.33 3.18
C ILE A 48 -3.37 4.80 3.32
N PRO A 49 -4.57 4.22 3.14
CA PRO A 49 -4.85 2.81 3.44
C PRO A 49 -4.36 1.85 2.34
N ASN A 50 -3.13 2.01 1.86
CA ASN A 50 -2.51 1.12 0.87
C ASN A 50 -1.02 0.90 1.18
N SER A 51 -0.65 -0.36 1.38
CA SER A 51 0.74 -0.76 1.57
C SER A 51 1.46 -0.74 0.23
N ARG A 52 2.42 0.17 0.09
CA ARG A 52 3.27 0.28 -1.09
C ARG A 52 4.66 0.77 -0.67
N PRO A 53 5.42 -0.07 0.06
CA PRO A 53 6.77 0.31 0.46
C PRO A 53 7.63 0.49 -0.80
N ARG A 54 8.37 1.60 -0.84
CA ARG A 54 9.26 1.96 -1.93
C ARG A 54 10.54 2.59 -1.39
N TYR A 55 11.61 2.33 -2.10
CA TYR A 55 12.88 2.98 -1.91
C TYR A 55 12.82 4.38 -2.54
N TYR A 56 13.31 5.37 -1.84
CA TYR A 56 13.50 6.73 -2.36
C TYR A 56 14.92 7.21 -2.07
N LEU A 57 15.51 7.91 -3.02
CA LEU A 57 16.77 8.63 -2.87
C LEU A 57 16.57 10.09 -3.21
N LEU A 58 16.95 10.97 -2.29
CA LEU A 58 16.99 12.42 -2.47
C LEU A 58 18.46 12.84 -2.51
N ALA A 59 18.89 13.41 -3.63
CA ALA A 59 20.24 13.94 -3.76
C ALA A 59 20.22 15.44 -4.03
N LYS A 60 21.09 16.18 -3.33
CA LYS A 60 21.29 17.61 -3.48
C LYS A 60 22.77 17.88 -3.73
N LEU A 61 23.08 18.58 -4.82
CA LEU A 61 24.46 18.96 -5.13
C LEU A 61 24.99 19.85 -3.98
N ALA A 62 26.06 19.39 -3.31
CA ALA A 62 26.58 20.09 -2.15
C ALA A 62 27.25 21.40 -2.59
N CYS A 63 26.98 22.47 -1.86
CA CYS A 63 27.91 23.59 -1.81
C CYS A 63 29.07 23.17 -0.91
N CYS A 64 30.27 23.69 -1.14
CA CYS A 64 31.61 23.25 -0.70
C CYS A 64 31.80 22.83 0.77
N CYS A 65 30.80 23.02 1.64
CA CYS A 65 30.85 22.92 3.10
C CYS A 65 30.00 21.79 3.72
N CYS A 66 29.26 20.99 2.95
CA CYS A 66 28.41 19.91 3.49
C CYS A 66 28.96 18.53 3.08
N LYS A 67 29.64 17.80 3.98
CA LYS A 67 30.37 16.56 3.61
C LYS A 67 29.83 15.25 4.20
N SER A 68 28.74 15.25 4.96
CA SER A 68 28.22 14.01 5.56
C SER A 68 26.97 13.54 4.84
N SER A 69 27.08 12.57 3.92
CA SER A 69 25.95 11.77 3.50
C SER A 69 25.48 10.91 4.67
N ASN A 70 24.17 10.81 4.91
CA ASN A 70 23.67 9.81 5.85
C ASN A 70 23.95 8.41 5.29
N THR A 71 24.28 7.45 6.16
CA THR A 71 24.49 6.04 5.77
C THR A 71 23.29 5.17 6.12
N GLU A 72 22.39 5.67 6.96
CA GLU A 72 21.20 4.94 7.35
C GLU A 72 20.05 5.23 6.38
N ILE A 73 19.38 4.15 5.94
CA ILE A 73 18.14 4.23 5.16
C ILE A 73 16.99 4.41 6.13
N MET A 74 16.32 5.54 6.02
CA MET A 74 15.29 5.95 6.96
C MET A 74 13.97 5.21 6.68
N GLY A 75 13.40 4.57 7.71
CA GLY A 75 12.10 3.90 7.64
C GLY A 75 10.92 4.79 8.05
N LYS A 76 11.08 6.11 8.00
CA LYS A 76 10.07 7.09 8.39
C LYS A 76 10.05 8.23 7.39
N TRP A 77 8.86 8.77 7.14
CA TRP A 77 8.69 9.96 6.31
C TRP A 77 9.48 11.14 6.86
N PRO A 78 10.13 11.96 6.01
CA PRO A 78 10.80 13.17 6.43
C PRO A 78 9.75 14.21 6.83
N VAL A 79 9.39 14.25 8.12
CA VAL A 79 8.46 15.24 8.68
C VAL A 79 9.29 16.31 9.40
N ASN A 80 9.06 17.59 9.06
CA ASN A 80 9.81 18.71 9.66
C ASN A 80 9.39 19.06 11.09
N ASP A 81 8.30 18.46 11.62
CA ASP A 81 7.82 18.70 12.98
C ASP A 81 7.03 17.50 13.50
N ASN A 82 7.22 17.16 14.78
CA ASN A 82 6.49 16.11 15.51
C ASN A 82 4.96 16.37 15.66
N THR A 83 4.39 17.30 14.89
CA THR A 83 3.00 17.77 14.99
C THR A 83 2.10 17.32 13.84
N ALA A 84 2.65 16.80 12.72
CA ALA A 84 1.83 16.31 11.61
C ALA A 84 1.18 14.97 11.97
N VAL A 85 0.03 15.02 12.65
CA VAL A 85 -0.81 13.84 12.88
C VAL A 85 -1.57 13.54 11.59
N TYR A 86 -1.04 12.60 10.79
CA TYR A 86 -1.77 12.12 9.62
C TYR A 86 -3.04 11.39 10.05
N ARG A 87 -4.20 11.94 9.67
CA ARG A 87 -5.48 11.26 9.88
C ARG A 87 -5.48 9.95 9.11
N ARG A 88 -5.68 8.83 9.81
CA ARG A 88 -5.94 7.54 9.19
C ARG A 88 -7.22 7.64 8.34
N LYS A 89 -7.11 7.27 7.08
CA LYS A 89 -8.25 7.21 6.14
C LYS A 89 -8.74 5.78 5.97
N THR A 90 -10.00 5.63 5.58
CA THR A 90 -10.54 4.33 5.18
C THR A 90 -10.54 4.20 3.66
N ILE A 91 -10.62 2.97 3.15
CA ILE A 91 -10.74 2.69 1.71
C ILE A 91 -11.99 3.35 1.12
N GLY A 92 -13.07 3.42 1.91
CA GLY A 92 -14.34 4.05 1.53
C GLY A 92 -14.19 5.48 1.03
N GLU A 93 -13.20 6.23 1.53
CA GLU A 93 -12.93 7.60 1.11
C GLU A 93 -12.35 7.72 -0.29
N TYR A 94 -11.83 6.62 -0.85
CA TYR A 94 -11.25 6.55 -2.19
C TYR A 94 -12.19 5.89 -3.20
N LEU A 95 -13.38 5.45 -2.78
CA LEU A 95 -14.33 4.78 -3.66
C LEU A 95 -15.02 5.78 -4.59
N CYS A 96 -15.10 5.41 -5.87
CA CYS A 96 -15.82 6.16 -6.88
C CYS A 96 -17.27 5.67 -6.97
N SER A 97 -18.24 6.56 -6.79
CA SER A 97 -19.67 6.22 -6.88
C SER A 97 -20.11 5.82 -8.28
N GLU A 98 -19.43 6.29 -9.32
CA GLU A 98 -19.70 5.89 -10.72
C GLU A 98 -19.25 4.45 -10.99
N ALA A 99 -18.10 4.04 -10.42
CA ALA A 99 -17.58 2.68 -10.53
C ALA A 99 -18.52 1.64 -9.89
N ALA A 100 -19.32 2.02 -8.90
CA ALA A 100 -20.32 1.13 -8.30
C ALA A 100 -21.42 0.69 -9.29
N ARG A 101 -21.59 1.41 -10.41
CA ARG A 101 -22.55 1.06 -11.46
C ARG A 101 -21.94 0.21 -12.57
N ASP A 102 -20.62 0.05 -12.59
CA ASP A 102 -19.92 -0.70 -13.61
C ASP A 102 -19.88 -2.19 -13.26
N SER A 103 -20.79 -2.95 -13.89
CA SER A 103 -20.85 -4.40 -13.73
C SER A 103 -19.58 -5.14 -14.16
N SER A 104 -18.73 -4.55 -15.01
CA SER A 104 -17.48 -5.17 -15.48
C SER A 104 -16.41 -5.26 -14.38
N LEU A 105 -16.56 -4.48 -13.30
CA LEU A 105 -15.68 -4.53 -12.14
C LEU A 105 -16.06 -5.67 -11.16
N SER A 106 -17.17 -6.36 -11.41
CA SER A 106 -17.62 -7.48 -10.58
C SER A 106 -16.83 -8.75 -10.89
N ILE A 107 -16.42 -9.48 -9.85
CA ILE A 107 -15.78 -10.78 -9.99
C ILE A 107 -16.86 -11.86 -9.93
N SER A 108 -16.84 -12.81 -10.86
CA SER A 108 -17.81 -13.89 -10.87
C SER A 108 -17.70 -14.77 -9.62
N SER A 109 -18.83 -15.30 -9.16
CA SER A 109 -18.87 -16.19 -8.00
C SER A 109 -18.02 -17.45 -8.19
N GLU A 110 -17.89 -17.95 -9.42
CA GLU A 110 -17.01 -19.06 -9.77
C GLU A 110 -15.53 -18.74 -9.51
N THR A 111 -15.06 -17.58 -9.96
CA THR A 111 -13.67 -17.12 -9.73
C THR A 111 -13.39 -16.93 -8.25
N VAL A 112 -14.34 -16.36 -7.51
CA VAL A 112 -14.21 -16.20 -6.06
C VAL A 112 -14.13 -17.57 -5.38
N LYS A 113 -15.05 -18.51 -5.66
CA LYS A 113 -15.00 -19.87 -5.08
C LYS A 113 -13.68 -20.58 -5.36
N ARG A 114 -13.13 -20.39 -6.56
CA ARG A 114 -11.89 -21.05 -6.98
C ARG A 114 -10.63 -20.47 -6.33
N PHE A 115 -10.61 -19.16 -6.05
CA PHE A 115 -9.38 -18.47 -5.66
C PHE A 115 -9.49 -17.63 -4.38
N ALA A 116 -10.58 -17.72 -3.62
CA ALA A 116 -10.81 -16.93 -2.41
C ALA A 116 -9.66 -17.07 -1.38
N ASN A 117 -9.06 -18.25 -1.28
CA ASN A 117 -7.96 -18.53 -0.35
C ASN A 117 -6.67 -17.73 -0.60
N VAL A 118 -6.49 -17.18 -1.81
CA VAL A 118 -5.32 -16.38 -2.19
C VAL A 118 -5.64 -14.91 -2.44
N MET A 119 -6.92 -14.54 -2.36
CA MET A 119 -7.40 -13.17 -2.54
C MET A 119 -7.31 -12.38 -1.23
N HIS A 120 -6.99 -11.09 -1.33
CA HIS A 120 -7.00 -10.19 -0.20
C HIS A 120 -8.29 -9.36 -0.19
N PHE A 121 -9.26 -9.69 0.66
CA PHE A 121 -10.55 -9.00 0.70
C PHE A 121 -10.56 -7.79 1.65
N VAL A 122 -11.10 -6.67 1.18
CA VAL A 122 -11.25 -5.43 1.94
C VAL A 122 -12.68 -4.90 1.88
N THR A 123 -13.06 -4.08 2.85
CA THR A 123 -14.36 -3.38 2.92
C THR A 123 -14.16 -1.87 2.84
N PRO A 124 -15.21 -1.07 2.60
CA PRO A 124 -15.11 0.39 2.69
C PRO A 124 -14.60 0.89 4.04
N GLY A 125 -14.87 0.17 5.14
CA GLY A 125 -14.37 0.48 6.48
C GLY A 125 -12.90 0.11 6.73
N SER A 126 -12.28 -0.67 5.84
CA SER A 126 -10.89 -1.11 6.00
C SER A 126 -9.92 0.06 5.92
N CYS A 127 -8.91 0.06 6.78
CA CYS A 127 -7.86 1.09 6.85
C CYS A 127 -6.50 0.61 6.30
N TYR A 128 -6.50 -0.55 5.64
CA TYR A 128 -5.32 -1.17 5.05
C TYR A 128 -5.73 -1.94 3.78
N SER A 129 -4.83 -1.94 2.80
CA SER A 129 -4.90 -2.84 1.65
C SER A 129 -3.49 -3.23 1.18
N ALA A 130 -3.37 -4.39 0.56
CA ALA A 130 -2.15 -4.83 -0.12
C ALA A 130 -1.80 -3.95 -1.36
N CYS A 131 -0.56 -4.05 -1.84
CA CYS A 131 -0.06 -3.31 -3.00
C CYS A 131 -0.77 -3.72 -4.30
N PHE A 132 -1.18 -2.74 -5.11
CA PHE A 132 -1.56 -2.98 -6.49
C PHE A 132 -0.32 -3.21 -7.38
N THR A 133 -0.31 -4.33 -8.09
CA THR A 133 0.74 -4.68 -9.06
C THR A 133 0.22 -4.55 -10.50
N LYS A 134 1.13 -4.62 -11.48
CA LYS A 134 0.78 -4.64 -12.92
C LYS A 134 -0.20 -5.77 -13.29
N ALA A 135 -0.21 -6.85 -12.51
CA ALA A 135 -1.01 -8.04 -12.75
C ALA A 135 -2.41 -7.98 -12.11
N TYR A 136 -2.76 -6.86 -11.45
CA TYR A 136 -4.09 -6.66 -10.87
C TYR A 136 -5.18 -6.85 -11.93
N SER A 137 -6.33 -7.44 -11.53
CA SER A 137 -7.42 -7.97 -12.38
C SER A 137 -7.12 -9.24 -13.18
N ARG A 138 -5.85 -9.61 -13.39
CA ARG A 138 -5.47 -10.77 -14.23
C ARG A 138 -5.09 -12.01 -13.42
N PHE A 139 -4.51 -11.82 -12.24
CA PHE A 139 -4.14 -12.90 -11.33
C PHE A 139 -4.80 -12.66 -9.97
N ALA A 140 -5.13 -13.75 -9.26
CA ALA A 140 -5.83 -13.66 -7.98
C ALA A 140 -4.88 -13.40 -6.79
N ALA A 141 -3.69 -13.99 -6.82
CA ALA A 141 -2.76 -13.99 -5.70
C ALA A 141 -1.76 -12.83 -5.78
N GLY A 142 -1.62 -12.08 -4.68
CA GLY A 142 -0.51 -11.12 -4.50
C GLY A 142 -0.53 -9.90 -5.41
N THR A 143 -1.65 -9.61 -6.08
CA THR A 143 -1.73 -8.52 -7.05
C THR A 143 -2.45 -7.28 -6.57
N GLY A 144 -3.21 -7.35 -5.48
CA GLY A 144 -3.95 -6.25 -4.88
C GLY A 144 -5.19 -6.71 -4.12
N PRO A 145 -5.87 -5.80 -3.40
CA PRO A 145 -7.11 -6.07 -2.67
C PRO A 145 -8.30 -6.27 -3.60
N ILE A 146 -9.33 -6.99 -3.16
CA ILE A 146 -10.65 -7.05 -3.78
C ILE A 146 -11.65 -6.42 -2.82
N LEU A 147 -12.41 -5.44 -3.31
CA LEU A 147 -13.45 -4.77 -2.53
C LEU A 147 -14.68 -5.66 -2.40
N VAL A 148 -15.14 -5.85 -1.17
CA VAL A 148 -16.40 -6.52 -0.85
C VAL A 148 -17.42 -5.45 -0.47
N LEU A 149 -18.55 -5.46 -1.19
CA LEU A 149 -19.70 -4.61 -0.92
C LEU A 149 -20.86 -5.51 -0.47
N PHE A 150 -21.46 -5.20 0.68
CA PHE A 150 -22.66 -5.89 1.15
C PHE A 150 -23.90 -5.12 0.69
N LYS A 151 -24.95 -5.83 0.29
CA LYS A 151 -26.23 -5.22 -0.09
C LYS A 151 -26.92 -4.56 1.12
N ASN A 152 -26.67 -5.05 2.34
CA ASN A 152 -27.28 -4.54 3.57
C ASN A 152 -26.29 -3.91 4.56
N THR A 153 -26.66 -2.74 5.10
CA THR A 153 -25.86 -1.98 6.08
C THR A 153 -25.69 -2.72 7.43
N GLN A 154 -26.58 -3.67 7.74
CA GLN A 154 -26.52 -4.52 8.94
C GLN A 154 -25.35 -5.52 8.85
N GLU A 155 -25.17 -6.18 7.69
CA GLU A 155 -24.11 -7.16 7.43
C GLU A 155 -22.72 -6.51 7.42
N GLN A 156 -22.62 -5.32 6.79
CA GLN A 156 -21.42 -4.49 6.82
C GLN A 156 -20.99 -4.18 8.28
N ARG A 157 -21.94 -3.84 9.16
CA ARG A 157 -21.66 -3.54 10.58
C ARG A 157 -21.24 -4.77 11.40
N LEU A 158 -21.79 -5.95 11.11
CA LEU A 158 -21.42 -7.20 11.78
C LEU A 158 -19.97 -7.58 11.44
N ILE A 159 -19.58 -7.52 10.17
CA ILE A 159 -18.24 -7.88 9.72
C ILE A 159 -17.20 -6.84 10.13
N ASP A 160 -17.51 -5.55 10.05
CA ASP A 160 -16.57 -4.51 10.53
C ASP A 160 -16.34 -4.64 12.05
N ARG A 161 -17.37 -5.02 12.82
CA ARG A 161 -17.25 -5.26 14.27
C ARG A 161 -16.43 -6.53 14.58
N ASN A 162 -16.57 -7.60 13.80
CA ASN A 162 -15.78 -8.83 13.95
C ASN A 162 -14.32 -8.65 13.49
N LYS A 163 -14.06 -7.91 12.40
CA LYS A 163 -12.69 -7.59 11.96
C LYS A 163 -11.92 -6.72 12.95
N ILE A 164 -12.59 -5.82 13.67
CA ILE A 164 -11.96 -5.06 14.78
C ILE A 164 -11.54 -5.99 15.92
N GLN A 165 -12.28 -7.08 16.18
CA GLN A 165 -11.90 -8.09 17.17
C GLN A 165 -10.79 -9.01 16.67
N GLU A 166 -10.74 -9.32 15.37
CA GLU A 166 -9.70 -10.19 14.77
C GLU A 166 -8.39 -9.47 14.44
N GLN A 167 -8.39 -8.16 14.23
CA GLN A 167 -7.11 -7.42 14.23
C GLN A 167 -6.36 -7.53 15.57
N ASN A 168 -7.04 -7.98 16.64
CA ASN A 168 -6.44 -8.34 17.94
C ASN A 168 -6.18 -9.85 18.12
N ARG A 169 -6.50 -10.73 17.15
CA ARG A 169 -6.25 -12.18 17.19
C ARG A 169 -5.80 -12.69 15.83
N ALA A 170 -4.56 -13.19 15.75
CA ALA A 170 -3.79 -13.50 14.54
C ALA A 170 -4.31 -14.64 13.62
N SER A 171 -5.61 -14.69 13.32
CA SER A 171 -6.19 -15.72 12.44
C SER A 171 -7.47 -15.18 11.78
N VAL A 172 -7.40 -15.02 10.45
CA VAL A 172 -8.53 -14.65 9.59
C VAL A 172 -9.47 -15.86 9.47
N PRO A 173 -10.80 -15.72 9.66
CA PRO A 173 -11.75 -16.81 9.53
C PRO A 173 -11.90 -17.16 8.05
N ALA A 174 -12.20 -18.43 7.80
CA ALA A 174 -12.36 -18.95 6.45
C ALA A 174 -13.53 -18.24 5.76
N PHE A 175 -13.36 -17.89 4.49
CA PHE A 175 -14.40 -17.29 3.64
C PHE A 175 -15.72 -18.09 3.65
N GLU A 176 -15.65 -19.41 3.86
CA GLU A 176 -16.83 -20.26 4.06
C GLU A 176 -17.65 -19.90 5.30
N GLU A 177 -17.04 -19.51 6.42
CA GLU A 177 -17.78 -19.08 7.62
C GLU A 177 -18.52 -17.76 7.38
N ILE A 178 -17.88 -16.81 6.70
CA ILE A 178 -18.49 -15.52 6.35
C ILE A 178 -19.67 -15.73 5.38
N CYS A 179 -19.52 -16.60 4.38
CA CYS A 179 -20.61 -16.94 3.47
C CYS A 179 -21.70 -17.82 4.11
N LEU A 180 -21.37 -18.71 5.05
CA LEU A 180 -22.33 -19.57 5.77
C LEU A 180 -23.15 -18.80 6.81
N GLU A 181 -22.57 -17.78 7.45
CA GLU A 181 -23.34 -16.88 8.33
C GLU A 181 -24.31 -16.00 7.53
N VAL A 182 -23.86 -15.44 6.41
CA VAL A 182 -24.71 -14.61 5.53
C VAL A 182 -25.78 -15.45 4.82
N GLY A 183 -25.46 -16.69 4.44
CA GLY A 183 -26.39 -17.63 3.80
C GLY A 183 -27.51 -18.16 4.70
N LYS A 184 -27.49 -17.89 6.02
CA LYS A 184 -28.60 -18.21 6.94
C LYS A 184 -29.67 -17.13 6.99
N SER A 185 -29.43 -15.97 6.41
CA SER A 185 -30.35 -14.83 6.37
C SER A 185 -30.74 -14.45 4.95
N GLY A 186 -31.54 -15.32 4.31
CA GLY A 186 -32.57 -14.95 3.35
C GLY A 186 -32.16 -14.43 1.96
N ASP A 187 -32.54 -15.22 0.95
CA ASP A 187 -32.87 -14.85 -0.43
C ASP A 187 -31.78 -14.19 -1.30
N PHE A 188 -31.09 -15.07 -2.05
CA PHE A 188 -30.37 -14.70 -3.27
C PHE A 188 -31.37 -14.43 -4.41
N ALA A 189 -31.53 -13.15 -4.74
CA ALA A 189 -31.95 -12.66 -6.06
C ALA A 189 -30.93 -11.63 -6.58
#